data_AF-A0AAW5MHC6-F1
#
_entry.id   AF-A0AAW5MHC6-F1
#
_cell.length_a   1.000
_cell.length_b   1.000
_cell.length_c   1.000
_cell.angle_alpha   90.00
_cell.angle_beta   90.00
_cell.angle_gamma   90.00
#
_symmetry.space_group_name_H-M   'P 1'
#
loop_
_entity.id
_entity.type
_entity.pdbx_description
1 polymer ?
#
loop_
_entity_poly.entity_id
_entity_poly.type
_entity_poly.pdbx_seq_one_letter_code
_entity_poly.pdbx_strand_id
1 'polypeptide(L)' 'MAKTPTRARKRVKKQVSDGIAHVHASFNNTIVTITDRQGNALSWATSGGSGFRGS' A
#
# COMPACT_ATOMS: atom_id res chain seq x y z
N MET A 1 6.84 37.88 12.40
CA MET A 1 5.82 37.24 11.54
C MET A 1 5.66 35.79 11.96
N ALA A 2 4.58 35.45 12.66
CA ALA A 2 4.32 34.06 13.07
C ALA A 2 3.83 33.25 11.85
N LYS A 3 4.46 32.10 11.59
CA LYS A 3 4.15 31.21 10.47
C LYS A 3 2.84 30.47 10.76
N THR A 4 1.77 30.80 10.04
CA THR A 4 0.46 30.16 10.16
C THR A 4 0.60 28.64 9.92
N PRO A 5 0.13 27.78 10.85
CA PRO A 5 0.20 26.34 10.66
C PRO A 5 -0.69 25.91 9.49
N THR A 6 -0.09 25.31 8.47
CA THR A 6 -0.81 24.73 7.34
C THR A 6 -1.64 23.54 7.84
N ARG A 7 -2.97 23.71 7.88
CA ARG A 7 -3.91 22.63 8.20
C ARG A 7 -3.74 21.52 7.16
N ALA A 8 -3.14 20.40 7.56
CA ALA A 8 -3.03 19.23 6.70
C ALA A 8 -4.44 18.80 6.27
N ARG A 9 -4.70 18.80 4.95
CA ARG A 9 -5.97 18.32 4.41
C ARG A 9 -6.20 16.90 4.88
N LYS A 10 -7.33 16.67 5.57
CA LYS A 10 -7.74 15.35 6.04
C LYS A 10 -7.84 14.44 4.82
N ARG A 11 -6.96 13.44 4.71
CA ARG A 11 -7.03 12.44 3.63
C ARG A 11 -8.39 11.76 3.73
N VAL A 12 -9.22 11.96 2.71
CA VAL A 12 -10.49 11.25 2.59
C VAL A 12 -10.15 9.78 2.43
N LYS A 13 -10.51 8.96 3.43
CA LYS A 13 -10.38 7.50 3.33
C LYS A 13 -11.42 7.04 2.30
N LYS A 14 -10.97 6.76 1.08
CA LYS A 14 -11.78 6.00 0.11
C LYS A 14 -11.96 4.60 0.71
N GLN A 15 -13.20 4.26 1.07
CA GLN A 15 -13.56 2.90 1.46
C GLN A 15 -13.82 2.10 0.19
N VAL A 16 -13.00 1.08 -0.04
CA VAL A 16 -13.17 0.14 -1.14
C VAL A 16 -13.70 -1.15 -0.51
N SER A 17 -14.95 -1.49 -0.79
CA SER A 17 -15.64 -2.65 -0.20
C SER A 17 -15.17 -3.98 -0.79
N ASP A 18 -14.86 -3.97 -2.09
CA ASP A 18 -14.42 -5.14 -2.84
C ASP A 18 -13.11 -4.83 -3.58
N GLY A 19 -12.12 -5.71 -3.41
CA GLY A 19 -10.81 -5.59 -4.03
C GLY A 19 -10.27 -6.94 -4.49
N ILE A 20 -9.14 -6.90 -5.18
CA ILE A 20 -8.43 -8.08 -5.67
C ILE A 20 -7.07 -8.12 -4.98
N ALA A 21 -6.70 -9.28 -4.42
CA ALA A 21 -5.37 -9.52 -3.89
C ALA A 21 -4.51 -10.19 -4.96
N HIS A 22 -3.49 -9.49 -5.43
CA HIS A 22 -2.47 -10.04 -6.32
C HIS A 22 -1.29 -10.51 -5.49
N VAL A 23 -1.01 -11.81 -5.54
CA VAL A 23 0.14 -12.42 -4.87
C VAL A 23 1.15 -12.83 -5.94
N HIS A 24 2.30 -12.19 -5.93
CA HIS A 24 3.44 -12.55 -6.77
C HIS A 24 4.50 -13.22 -5.89
N ALA A 25 4.48 -14.56 -5.88
CA ALA A 25 5.44 -15.38 -5.16
C ALA A 25 6.53 -15.85 -6.13
N SER A 26 7.74 -15.34 -5.92
CA SER A 26 8.96 -15.78 -6.61
C SER A 26 9.88 -16.51 -5.62
N PHE A 27 10.93 -17.18 -6.12
CA PHE A 27 11.89 -17.88 -5.27
C PHE A 27 12.58 -16.98 -4.23
N ASN A 28 12.73 -15.69 -4.52
CA ASN A 28 13.52 -14.78 -3.69
C ASN A 28 12.66 -13.77 -2.91
N ASN A 29 11.38 -13.62 -3.27
CA ASN A 29 10.52 -12.60 -2.66
C ASN A 29 9.04 -12.93 -2.91
N THR A 30 8.20 -12.58 -1.94
CA THR A 30 6.75 -12.56 -2.09
C THR A 30 6.25 -11.13 -2.00
N ILE A 31 5.54 -10.70 -3.04
CA ILE A 31 4.92 -9.38 -3.14
C ILE A 31 3.41 -9.57 -3.09
N VAL A 32 2.76 -8.86 -2.18
CA VAL A 32 1.30 -8.84 -2.06
C VAL A 32 0.83 -7.43 -2.36
N THR A 33 -0.01 -7.30 -3.38
CA THR A 33 -0.61 -6.02 -3.78
C THR A 33 -2.12 -6.13 -3.71
N ILE A 34 -2.74 -5.23 -2.96
CA ILE A 34 -4.20 -5.12 -2.89
C ILE A 34 -4.62 -4.01 -3.86
N THR A 35 -5.47 -4.37 -4.81
CA THR A 35 -6.03 -3.48 -5.82
C THR A 35 -7.54 -3.38 -5.67
N ASP A 36 -8.12 -2.33 -6.24
CA ASP A 36 -9.56 -2.32 -6.52
C ASP A 36 -9.88 -3.17 -7.77
N ARG A 37 -11.17 -3.37 -8.05
CA ARG A 37 -11.61 -4.09 -9.26
C ARG A 37 -11.19 -3.45 -10.59
N GLN A 38 -10.74 -2.20 -10.58
CA GLN A 38 -10.23 -1.48 -11.75
C GLN A 38 -8.72 -1.63 -11.90
N GLY A 39 -8.04 -2.29 -10.96
CA GLY A 39 -6.59 -2.49 -10.96
C GLY A 39 -5.80 -1.35 -10.29
N ASN A 40 -6.47 -0.40 -9.63
CA ASN A 40 -5.77 0.66 -8.90
C ASN A 40 -5.17 0.08 -7.61
N ALA A 41 -3.86 0.20 -7.45
CA ALA A 41 -3.16 -0.25 -6.25
C ALA A 41 -3.53 0.61 -5.03
N LEU A 42 -4.12 -0.02 -4.02
CA LEU A 42 -4.45 0.61 -2.74
C LEU A 42 -3.27 0.55 -1.78
N SER A 43 -2.67 -0.64 -1.69
CA SER A 43 -1.51 -0.89 -0.84
C SER A 43 -0.74 -2.10 -1.36
N TRP A 44 0.54 -2.14 -1.01
CA TRP A 44 1.39 -3.29 -1.30
C TRP A 44 2.36 -3.51 -0.15
N ALA A 45 2.76 -4.76 0.01
CA ALA A 45 3.79 -5.19 0.95
C ALA A 45 4.65 -6.26 0.30
N THR A 46 5.89 -6.36 0.73
CA THR A 46 6.83 -7.38 0.27
C THR A 46 7.47 -8.06 1.48
N SER A 47 7.89 -9.32 1.35
CA SER A 47 8.61 -9.99 2.43
C SER A 47 9.87 -9.19 2.84
N GLY A 48 10.56 -8.61 1.86
CA GLY A 48 11.66 -7.65 2.06
C GLY A 48 11.31 -6.46 2.96
N GLY A 49 10.20 -5.77 2.65
CA GLY A 49 9.73 -4.60 3.40
C GLY A 49 9.18 -4.94 4.79
N SER A 50 8.72 -6.18 4.97
CA SER A 50 8.26 -6.71 6.26
C SER A 50 9.40 -7.17 7.18
N GLY A 51 10.65 -6.96 6.80
CA GLY A 51 11.82 -7.24 7.64
C GLY A 51 12.53 -8.56 7.36
N PHE A 52 12.05 -9.36 6.40
CA PHE A 52 12.77 -10.54 5.93
C PHE A 52 13.85 -10.10 4.94
N ARG A 53 15.12 -10.24 5.30
CA ARG A 53 16.26 -9.95 4.41
C ARG A 53 17.07 -11.22 4.17
N GLY A 54 17.50 -11.42 2.93
CA GLY A 54 18.27 -12.60 2.53
C GLY A 54 17.40 -13.82 2.24
N SER A 55 18.07 -14.93 1.90
CA SER A 55 17.52 -16.29 1.81
C SER A 55 18.01 -17.11 2.98
#